data_AF-A0A7W1U2D9-F1
#
_entry.id   AF-A0A7W1U2D9-F1
#
_cell.length_a   1.000
_cell.length_b   1.000
_cell.length_c   1.000
_cell.angle_alpha   90.00
_cell.angle_beta   90.00
_cell.angle_gamma   90.00
#
_symmetry.space_group_name_H-M   'P 1'
#
loop_
_entity.id
_entity.type
_entity.pdbx_description
1 polymer ?
#
loop_
_entity_poly.entity_id
_entity_poly.type
_entity_poly.pdbx_seq_one_letter_code
_entity_poly.pdbx_strand_id
1 'polypeptide(L)'
;MTSRVSSSASSNHTSLCFKVCTTIQKICSFLYSVSCDVLLIPGAGILTLFTSCYKSDPTVHNIRKDKTPILFIHGNGYNEMQWVVGRYFLSKDKELGSMFSLRLDGLLSNKSENGIEEYAAKVAVKVQEIANLTGLNDVTLVGHSMGGLVAAHYA
;
A
#
# COMPACT_ATOMS: atom_id res chain seq x y z
N MET A 1 48.78 -3.78 64.81
CA MET A 1 47.31 -3.93 64.78
C MET A 1 46.74 -2.71 64.07
N THR A 2 46.83 -2.67 62.74
CA THR A 2 46.35 -1.52 61.94
C THR A 2 45.92 -2.06 60.57
N SER A 3 44.62 -2.12 60.33
CA SER A 3 44.09 -2.36 58.99
C SER A 3 42.68 -1.83 58.84
N ARG A 4 42.40 -1.39 57.61
CA ARG A 4 41.09 -1.17 56.96
C ARG A 4 40.29 0.07 57.37
N VAL A 5 40.59 1.18 56.70
CA VAL A 5 39.57 2.17 56.32
C VAL A 5 39.97 2.79 54.97
N SER A 6 39.57 2.21 53.83
CA SER A 6 39.64 2.94 52.53
C SER A 6 38.91 2.32 51.32
N SER A 7 38.09 1.25 51.45
CA SER A 7 37.50 0.59 50.25
C SER A 7 36.05 0.97 49.90
N SER A 8 35.29 1.66 50.76
CA SER A 8 33.85 1.88 50.55
C SER A 8 33.49 3.09 49.67
N ALA A 9 34.38 4.07 49.53
CA ALA A 9 34.11 5.28 48.73
C ALA A 9 34.25 5.04 47.22
N SER A 10 35.12 4.10 46.82
CA SER A 10 35.42 3.81 45.41
C SER A 10 34.31 3.02 44.70
N SER A 11 33.60 2.13 45.41
CA SER A 11 32.52 1.30 44.82
C SER A 11 31.24 2.07 44.52
N ASN A 12 30.97 3.14 45.27
CA ASN A 12 29.75 3.94 45.10
C ASN A 12 29.83 4.86 43.87
N HIS A 13 31.03 5.36 43.55
CA HIS A 13 31.27 6.21 42.39
C HIS A 13 31.16 5.45 41.06
N THR A 14 31.66 4.22 40.99
CA THR A 14 31.60 3.38 39.79
C THR A 14 30.17 2.92 39.50
N SER A 15 29.40 2.57 40.53
CA SER A 15 27.97 2.21 40.42
C SER A 15 27.09 3.36 39.95
N LEU A 16 27.33 4.58 40.43
CA LEU A 16 26.59 5.77 40.02
C LEU A 16 26.88 6.12 38.54
N CYS A 17 28.15 6.07 38.14
CA CYS A 17 28.56 6.39 36.77
C CYS A 17 27.93 5.40 35.75
N PHE A 18 27.88 4.11 36.09
CA PHE A 18 27.24 3.09 35.25
C PHE A 18 25.72 3.29 35.12
N LYS A 19 25.02 3.65 36.21
CA LYS A 19 23.58 3.95 36.19
C LYS A 19 23.25 5.19 35.36
N VAL A 20 24.09 6.22 35.45
CA VAL A 20 23.93 7.45 34.65
C VAL A 20 24.15 7.15 33.16
N CYS A 21 25.20 6.39 32.82
CA CYS A 21 25.50 6.05 31.43
C CYS A 21 24.39 5.22 30.75
N THR A 22 23.87 4.21 31.46
CA THR A 22 22.73 3.39 30.97
C THR A 22 21.43 4.19 30.88
N THR A 23 21.21 5.18 31.74
CA THR A 23 20.04 6.06 31.68
C THR A 23 20.12 7.00 30.48
N ILE A 24 21.28 7.61 30.24
CA ILE A 24 21.53 8.47 29.06
C ILE A 24 21.32 7.67 27.78
N GLN A 25 21.85 6.44 27.70
CA GLN A 25 21.68 5.59 26.52
C GLN A 25 20.20 5.29 26.26
N LYS A 26 19.40 5.00 27.29
CA LYS A 26 17.95 4.79 27.16
C LYS A 26 17.23 6.04 26.67
N ILE A 27 17.59 7.23 27.18
CA ILE A 27 17.01 8.51 26.74
C ILE A 27 17.36 8.76 25.27
N CYS A 28 18.61 8.57 24.87
CA CYS A 28 19.03 8.75 23.47
C CYS A 28 18.28 7.79 22.53
N SER A 29 18.15 6.51 22.89
CA SER A 29 17.40 5.54 22.08
C SER A 29 15.91 5.90 21.98
N PHE A 30 15.31 6.37 23.08
CA PHE A 30 13.92 6.83 23.08
C PHE A 30 13.72 8.06 22.17
N LEU A 31 14.58 9.07 22.31
CA LEU A 31 14.54 10.27 21.47
C LEU A 31 14.75 9.94 19.99
N TYR A 32 15.67 9.02 19.68
CA TYR A 32 15.88 8.56 18.32
C TYR A 32 14.63 7.88 17.75
N SER A 33 13.99 6.98 18.50
CA SER A 33 12.75 6.33 18.08
C SER A 33 11.64 7.34 17.80
N VAL A 34 11.39 8.28 18.73
CA VAL A 34 10.38 9.33 18.56
C VAL A 34 10.69 10.20 17.35
N SER A 35 11.97 10.53 17.12
CA SER A 35 12.39 11.32 15.96
C SER A 35 12.14 10.59 14.65
N CYS A 36 12.43 9.28 14.59
CA CYS A 36 12.13 8.46 13.42
C CYS A 36 10.61 8.40 13.15
N ASP A 37 9.79 8.20 14.19
CA ASP A 37 8.33 8.15 14.03
C ASP A 37 7.76 9.50 13.55
N VAL A 38 8.22 10.62 14.13
CA VAL A 38 7.82 11.97 13.72
C VAL A 38 8.23 12.28 12.28
N LEU A 39 9.40 11.79 11.83
CA LEU A 39 9.85 11.96 10.45
C LEU A 39 9.09 11.05 9.46
N LEU A 40 8.63 9.89 9.90
CA LEU A 40 7.87 8.94 9.07
C LEU A 40 6.42 9.38 8.87
N ILE A 41 5.80 10.04 9.84
CA ILE A 41 4.38 10.46 9.76
C ILE A 41 4.10 11.36 8.55
N PRO A 42 4.88 12.43 8.26
CA PRO A 42 4.70 13.23 7.05
C PRO A 42 4.84 12.41 5.77
N GLY A 43 5.82 11.50 5.71
CA GLY A 43 6.03 10.61 4.57
C GLY A 43 4.82 9.69 4.33
N ALA A 44 4.33 9.06 5.40
CA ALA A 44 3.13 8.22 5.35
C ALA A 44 1.87 9.03 5.00
N GLY A 45 1.74 10.25 5.50
CA GLY A 45 0.64 11.16 5.18
C GLY A 45 0.63 11.57 3.71
N ILE A 46 1.77 11.98 3.16
CA ILE A 46 1.93 12.30 1.73
C ILE A 46 1.62 11.07 0.87
N LEU A 47 2.15 9.91 1.23
CA LEU A 47 1.88 8.66 0.52
C LEU A 47 0.39 8.34 0.52
N THR A 48 -0.27 8.42 1.68
CA THR A 48 -1.71 8.16 1.83
C THR A 48 -2.54 9.13 0.97
N LEU A 49 -2.24 10.42 1.01
CA LEU A 49 -2.91 11.43 0.17
C LEU A 49 -2.71 11.15 -1.32
N PHE A 50 -1.49 10.79 -1.72
CA PHE A 50 -1.20 10.38 -3.08
C PHE A 50 -2.03 9.16 -3.49
N THR A 51 -2.12 8.14 -2.64
CA THR A 51 -2.95 6.94 -2.89
C THR A 51 -4.43 7.26 -3.02
N SER A 52 -4.92 8.21 -2.24
CA SER A 52 -6.34 8.57 -2.22
C SER A 52 -6.76 9.40 -3.44
N CYS A 53 -5.84 10.22 -3.97
CA CYS A 53 -6.10 11.10 -5.10
C CYS A 53 -5.70 10.51 -6.46
N TYR A 54 -4.94 9.42 -6.47
CA TYR A 54 -4.47 8.81 -7.70
C TYR A 54 -5.61 8.11 -8.46
N LYS A 55 -6.09 8.75 -9.53
CA LYS A 55 -6.98 8.12 -10.50
C LYS A 55 -6.14 7.56 -11.64
N SER A 56 -6.03 6.23 -11.68
CA SER A 56 -5.25 5.55 -12.70
C SER A 56 -6.01 5.44 -14.04
N ASP A 57 -7.34 5.44 -14.03
CA ASP A 57 -8.16 5.23 -15.23
C ASP A 57 -7.93 6.31 -16.31
N PRO A 58 -8.01 5.94 -17.61
CA PRO A 58 -7.75 6.83 -18.72
C PRO A 58 -8.86 7.88 -18.79
N THR A 59 -8.49 9.11 -19.12
CA THR A 59 -9.46 10.16 -19.39
C THR A 59 -10.25 9.83 -20.65
N VAL A 60 -11.49 10.32 -20.75
CA VAL A 60 -12.40 10.06 -21.88
C VAL A 60 -11.75 10.38 -23.24
N HIS A 61 -10.87 11.38 -23.29
CA HIS A 61 -10.16 11.78 -24.50
C HIS A 61 -9.01 10.85 -24.92
N ASN A 62 -8.56 9.94 -24.03
CA ASN A 62 -7.43 9.03 -24.25
C ASN A 62 -7.87 7.55 -24.26
N ILE A 63 -9.13 7.30 -24.60
CA ILE A 63 -9.68 5.95 -24.71
C ILE A 63 -9.43 5.40 -26.11
N ARG A 64 -8.70 4.29 -26.19
CA ARG A 64 -8.49 3.51 -27.41
C ARG A 64 -9.74 2.65 -27.63
N LYS A 65 -10.41 2.84 -28.76
CA LYS A 65 -11.67 2.16 -29.11
C LYS A 65 -11.49 1.02 -30.11
N ASP A 66 -10.28 0.84 -30.60
CA ASP A 66 -9.88 -0.13 -31.62
C ASP A 66 -9.18 -1.37 -31.04
N LYS A 67 -8.92 -1.39 -29.73
CA LYS A 67 -8.19 -2.44 -29.03
C LYS A 67 -8.94 -2.86 -27.78
N THR A 68 -8.94 -4.16 -27.48
CA THR A 68 -9.61 -4.73 -26.32
C THR A 68 -9.10 -4.08 -25.02
N PRO A 69 -9.98 -3.43 -24.24
CA PRO A 69 -9.60 -2.83 -22.97
C PRO A 69 -9.17 -3.89 -21.94
N ILE A 70 -8.32 -3.48 -21.01
CA ILE A 70 -7.76 -4.34 -19.97
C ILE A 70 -8.25 -3.83 -18.62
N LEU A 71 -8.88 -4.68 -17.81
CA LEU A 71 -9.32 -4.36 -16.45
C LEU A 71 -8.44 -5.09 -15.43
N PHE A 72 -7.72 -4.32 -14.63
CA PHE A 72 -6.89 -4.81 -13.53
C PHE A 72 -7.70 -4.92 -12.23
N ILE A 73 -7.61 -6.07 -11.56
CA ILE A 73 -8.32 -6.38 -10.31
C ILE A 73 -7.30 -6.73 -9.24
N HIS A 74 -7.19 -5.89 -8.22
CA HIS A 74 -6.21 -6.06 -7.15
C HIS A 74 -6.54 -7.20 -6.18
N GLY A 75 -5.54 -7.64 -5.42
CA GLY A 75 -5.70 -8.66 -4.38
C GLY A 75 -6.26 -8.11 -3.07
N ASN A 76 -6.47 -9.00 -2.11
CA ASN A 76 -6.87 -8.62 -0.75
C ASN A 76 -5.81 -7.74 -0.08
N GLY A 77 -6.24 -6.67 0.61
CA GLY A 77 -5.35 -5.74 1.31
C GLY A 77 -4.61 -4.75 0.41
N TYR A 78 -4.94 -4.70 -0.88
CA TYR A 78 -4.38 -3.76 -1.85
C TYR A 78 -5.48 -2.89 -2.48
N ASN A 79 -5.09 -1.98 -3.36
CA ASN A 79 -5.97 -1.13 -4.14
C ASN A 79 -5.44 -1.02 -5.59
N GLU A 80 -6.04 -0.17 -6.42
CA GLU A 80 -5.65 0.01 -7.83
C GLU A 80 -4.19 0.41 -8.03
N MET A 81 -3.53 1.00 -7.03
CA MET A 81 -2.13 1.39 -7.15
C MET A 81 -1.19 0.20 -7.29
N GLN A 82 -1.63 -1.01 -6.92
CA GLN A 82 -0.88 -2.24 -7.17
C GLN A 82 -0.40 -2.32 -8.63
N TRP A 83 -1.14 -1.71 -9.55
CA TRP A 83 -0.90 -1.76 -10.98
C TRP A 83 -0.14 -0.55 -11.54
N VAL A 84 0.21 0.47 -10.75
CA VAL A 84 0.83 1.72 -11.24
C VAL A 84 2.07 1.45 -12.09
N VAL A 85 3.00 0.66 -11.56
CA VAL A 85 4.27 0.36 -12.25
C VAL A 85 4.01 -0.47 -13.51
N GLY A 86 3.20 -1.53 -13.39
CA GLY A 86 2.85 -2.39 -14.52
C GLY A 86 2.17 -1.61 -15.64
N ARG A 87 1.19 -0.77 -15.30
CA ARG A 87 0.49 0.10 -16.26
C ARG A 87 1.42 1.11 -16.90
N TYR A 88 2.37 1.70 -16.18
CA TYR A 88 3.35 2.61 -16.77
C TYR A 88 4.14 1.92 -17.89
N PHE A 89 4.62 0.69 -17.67
CA PHE A 89 5.34 -0.06 -18.70
C PHE A 89 4.43 -0.50 -19.84
N LEU A 90 3.26 -1.07 -19.54
CA LEU A 90 2.33 -1.56 -20.55
C LEU A 90 1.76 -0.42 -21.41
N SER A 91 1.55 0.77 -20.83
CA SER A 91 0.97 1.92 -21.57
C SER A 91 1.83 2.40 -22.76
N LYS A 92 3.12 2.04 -22.77
CA LYS A 92 4.04 2.32 -23.86
C LYS A 92 3.78 1.44 -25.08
N ASP A 93 3.13 0.30 -24.90
CA ASP A 93 2.73 -0.57 -25.98
C ASP A 93 1.46 -0.02 -26.66
N LYS A 94 1.53 0.15 -27.99
CA LYS A 94 0.43 0.62 -28.81
C LYS A 94 -0.55 -0.50 -29.20
N GLU A 95 -0.14 -1.76 -29.05
CA GLU A 95 -0.99 -2.92 -29.35
C GLU A 95 -1.96 -3.25 -28.22
N LEU A 96 -1.70 -2.76 -27.01
CA LEU A 96 -2.59 -2.94 -25.86
C LEU A 96 -3.74 -1.90 -25.86
N GLY A 97 -4.91 -2.31 -25.38
CA GLY A 97 -6.05 -1.42 -25.23
C GLY A 97 -5.96 -0.50 -24.02
N SER A 98 -7.01 0.29 -23.84
CA SER A 98 -7.14 1.16 -22.67
C SER A 98 -7.15 0.34 -21.38
N MET A 99 -6.33 0.75 -20.43
CA MET A 99 -6.12 0.05 -19.16
C MET A 99 -6.98 0.69 -18.09
N PHE A 100 -7.79 -0.09 -17.39
CA PHE A 100 -8.66 0.32 -16.31
C PHE A 100 -8.30 -0.45 -15.05
N SER A 101 -8.65 0.09 -13.90
CA SER A 101 -8.43 -0.58 -12.62
C SER A 101 -9.69 -0.51 -11.76
N LEU A 102 -10.04 -1.63 -11.14
CA LEU A 102 -11.16 -1.69 -10.21
C LEU A 102 -10.64 -1.66 -8.78
N ARG A 103 -11.16 -0.71 -7.99
CA ARG A 103 -11.04 -0.73 -6.54
C ARG A 103 -12.17 -1.57 -5.96
N LEU A 104 -11.83 -2.71 -5.38
CA LEU A 104 -12.80 -3.63 -4.78
C LEU A 104 -13.37 -3.07 -3.47
N ASP A 105 -12.57 -2.46 -2.61
CA ASP A 105 -12.97 -1.91 -1.30
C ASP A 105 -12.11 -0.70 -0.84
N GLY A 106 -12.32 -0.23 0.40
CA GLY A 106 -11.71 0.98 0.96
C GLY A 106 -10.18 0.94 1.11
N LEU A 107 -9.60 2.11 1.38
CA LEU A 107 -8.16 2.43 1.26
C LEU A 107 -7.19 1.48 1.99
N LEU A 108 -7.63 0.77 3.05
CA LEU A 108 -6.76 0.04 3.97
C LEU A 108 -7.17 -1.43 4.23
N SER A 109 -8.35 -1.86 3.81
CA SER A 109 -8.73 -3.28 3.89
C SER A 109 -10.00 -3.55 3.10
N ASN A 110 -10.09 -4.79 2.62
CA ASN A 110 -11.34 -5.36 2.17
C ASN A 110 -12.27 -5.49 3.36
N LYS A 111 -13.53 -5.09 3.16
CA LYS A 111 -14.59 -5.28 4.14
C LYS A 111 -14.81 -6.78 4.30
N SER A 112 -14.61 -7.29 5.52
CA SER A 112 -14.82 -8.71 5.87
C SER A 112 -16.22 -9.24 5.53
N GLU A 113 -17.18 -8.34 5.30
CA GLU A 113 -18.57 -8.64 4.93
C GLU A 113 -18.76 -8.95 3.42
N ASN A 114 -17.79 -8.64 2.55
CA ASN A 114 -17.89 -8.89 1.11
C ASN A 114 -17.15 -10.19 0.73
N GLY A 115 -17.86 -11.09 0.05
CA GLY A 115 -17.32 -12.30 -0.56
C GLY A 115 -16.89 -12.09 -2.01
N ILE A 116 -16.51 -13.19 -2.66
CA ILE A 116 -16.06 -13.20 -4.06
C ILE A 116 -17.21 -12.79 -4.98
N GLU A 117 -18.42 -13.20 -4.65
CA GLU A 117 -19.66 -12.96 -5.36
C GLU A 117 -19.99 -11.45 -5.43
N GLU A 118 -19.91 -10.75 -4.30
CA GLU A 118 -20.15 -9.30 -4.26
C GLU A 118 -19.08 -8.52 -5.03
N TYR A 119 -17.83 -8.99 -5.00
CA TYR A 119 -16.76 -8.40 -5.81
C TYR A 119 -16.95 -8.67 -7.30
N ALA A 120 -17.43 -9.86 -7.69
CA ALA A 120 -17.72 -10.18 -9.08
C ALA A 120 -18.84 -9.29 -9.62
N ALA A 121 -19.85 -8.95 -8.80
CA ALA A 121 -20.87 -7.96 -9.16
C ALA A 121 -20.27 -6.56 -9.42
N LYS A 122 -19.28 -6.14 -8.62
CA LYS A 122 -18.54 -4.88 -8.88
C LYS A 122 -17.74 -4.93 -10.18
N VAL A 123 -17.13 -6.08 -10.51
CA VAL A 123 -16.46 -6.29 -11.80
C VAL A 123 -17.45 -6.15 -12.95
N ALA A 124 -18.64 -6.75 -12.85
CA ALA A 124 -19.69 -6.65 -13.88
C ALA A 124 -20.08 -5.19 -14.16
N VAL A 125 -20.29 -4.39 -13.12
CA VAL A 125 -20.60 -2.95 -13.25
C VAL A 125 -19.47 -2.21 -13.96
N LYS A 126 -18.21 -2.48 -13.58
CA LYS A 126 -17.05 -1.80 -14.19
C LYS A 126 -16.83 -2.23 -15.64
N VAL A 127 -17.07 -3.50 -15.98
CA VAL A 127 -17.03 -3.98 -17.37
C VAL A 127 -18.10 -3.28 -18.21
N GLN A 128 -19.31 -3.10 -17.68
CA GLN A 128 -20.36 -2.35 -18.38
C GLN A 128 -19.98 -0.88 -18.58
N GLU A 129 -19.37 -0.24 -17.58
CA GLU A 129 -18.83 1.12 -17.71
C GLU A 129 -17.77 1.19 -18.83
N ILE A 130 -16.84 0.25 -18.87
CA ILE A 130 -15.81 0.15 -19.92
C ILE A 130 -16.44 -0.05 -21.29
N ALA A 131 -17.44 -0.91 -21.41
CA ALA A 131 -18.16 -1.14 -22.66
C ALA A 131 -18.83 0.14 -23.15
N ASN A 132 -19.49 0.89 -22.26
CA ASN A 132 -20.11 2.17 -22.59
C ASN A 132 -19.08 3.23 -23.04
N LEU A 133 -17.89 3.24 -22.44
CA LEU A 133 -16.84 4.20 -22.78
C LEU A 133 -16.10 3.87 -24.08
N THR A 134 -15.83 2.58 -24.31
CA THR A 134 -15.01 2.09 -25.44
C THR A 134 -15.85 1.74 -26.66
N GLY A 135 -17.11 1.33 -26.48
CA GLY A 135 -17.93 0.71 -27.51
C GLY A 135 -17.59 -0.76 -27.78
N LEU A 136 -16.73 -1.37 -26.95
CA LEU A 136 -16.28 -2.75 -27.09
C LEU A 136 -16.97 -3.65 -26.06
N ASN A 137 -17.40 -4.84 -26.48
CA ASN A 137 -18.08 -5.79 -25.61
C ASN A 137 -17.12 -6.75 -24.89
N ASP A 138 -15.88 -6.87 -25.39
CA ASP A 138 -14.87 -7.74 -24.82
C ASP A 138 -13.92 -6.93 -23.92
N VAL A 139 -13.56 -7.49 -22.77
CA VAL A 139 -12.59 -6.92 -21.83
C VAL A 139 -11.62 -8.00 -21.38
N THR A 140 -10.32 -7.72 -21.41
CA THR A 140 -9.30 -8.60 -20.83
C THR A 140 -9.21 -8.37 -19.32
N LEU A 141 -9.41 -9.40 -18.51
CA LEU A 141 -9.30 -9.31 -17.05
C LEU A 141 -7.92 -9.75 -16.58
N VAL A 142 -7.29 -8.94 -15.74
CA VAL A 142 -6.00 -9.26 -15.10
C VAL A 142 -6.16 -9.15 -13.59
N GLY A 143 -6.27 -10.29 -12.93
CA GLY A 143 -6.44 -10.37 -11.48
C GLY A 143 -5.17 -10.81 -10.76
N HIS A 144 -4.89 -10.22 -9.59
CA HIS A 144 -3.83 -10.67 -8.70
C HIS A 144 -4.40 -11.33 -7.44
N SER A 145 -3.89 -12.51 -7.07
CA SER A 145 -4.33 -13.24 -5.87
C SER A 145 -5.86 -13.38 -5.83
N MET A 146 -6.54 -12.87 -4.78
CA MET A 146 -8.00 -12.83 -4.69
C MET A 146 -8.66 -12.19 -5.92
N GLY A 147 -8.06 -11.16 -6.51
CA GLY A 147 -8.58 -10.52 -7.72
C GLY A 147 -8.63 -11.46 -8.93
N GLY A 148 -7.75 -12.47 -8.99
CA GLY A 148 -7.80 -13.53 -10.00
C GLY A 148 -8.99 -14.47 -9.79
N LEU A 149 -9.30 -14.82 -8.54
CA LEU A 149 -10.48 -15.62 -8.21
C LEU A 149 -11.78 -14.86 -8.52
N VAL A 150 -11.84 -13.58 -8.19
CA VAL A 150 -12.98 -12.70 -8.53
C VAL A 150 -13.15 -12.61 -10.05
N ALA A 151 -12.06 -12.41 -10.80
CA ALA A 151 -12.10 -12.38 -12.25
C ALA A 151 -12.62 -13.71 -12.84
N ALA A 152 -12.15 -14.84 -12.30
CA ALA A 152 -12.56 -16.17 -12.74
C ALA A 152 -14.01 -16.50 -12.35
N HIS A 153 -14.51 -15.98 -11.24
CA HIS A 153 -15.91 -16.15 -10.84
C HIS A 153 -16.87 -15.29 -11.68
N TYR A 154 -16.41 -14.12 -12.15
CA TYR A 154 -17.20 -13.25 -13.02
C TYR A 154 -17.32 -13.79 -14.46
N ALA A 155 -16.24 -14.39 -14.99
CA ALA A 155 -16.14 -14.87 -16.38
C ALA A 155 -16.84 -16.20 -16.60
#